data_AF-A0A973NSL1-F1
#
_entry.id   AF-A0A973NSL1-F1
#
_cell.length_a   1.000
_cell.length_b   1.000
_cell.length_c   1.000
_cell.angle_alpha   90.00
_cell.angle_beta   90.00
_cell.angle_gamma   90.00
#
_symmetry.space_group_name_H-M   'P 1'
#
loop_
_entity.id
_entity.type
_entity.pdbx_description
1 polymer ?
#
loop_
_entity_poly.entity_id
_entity_poly.type
_entity_poly.pdbx_seq_one_letter_code
_entity_poly.pdbx_strand_id
1 'polypeptide(L)'
;MGDPKAKIVAHLKSLGAHLYGIGDHTGKSVHNIGEHLHGAAGEFEKTEQELADAARSKVFRGTMDPLDGSANKGSGAHVRIGNFGAMVDNISPAEAAKLAKIEKDFPDDLPMVVLKKQPDFHGEFRGEFKTPGPSGPNTPALFGHQINDPINDELGRATIKARLINGDTSGVNYAAFKCYDENGKPYILVGHSEGVHSERVAGIPLVDSSTRVSDIFSERTPCDRKSSYCGTWLHEHLGDSNSGSAPDVRYHVLYDDTTKNYDVTKHVIKDAKHWLKHYG
;
A
#
# COMPACT_ATOMS: atom_id res chain seq x y z
N MET A 1 -20.69 18.12 25.79
CA MET A 1 -20.24 17.52 24.52
C MET A 1 -20.16 16.01 24.76
N GLY A 2 -20.98 15.23 24.06
CA GLY A 2 -21.10 13.78 24.30
C GLY A 2 -20.03 12.97 23.60
N ASP A 3 -19.65 11.85 24.22
CA ASP A 3 -18.65 10.89 23.75
C ASP A 3 -18.96 10.38 22.31
N PRO A 4 -18.04 10.55 21.35
CA PRO A 4 -18.18 10.04 19.99
C PRO A 4 -18.45 8.52 19.92
N LYS A 5 -17.90 7.73 20.85
CA LYS A 5 -18.16 6.27 20.90
C LYS A 5 -19.61 5.94 21.24
N ALA A 6 -20.23 6.74 22.12
CA ALA A 6 -21.64 6.57 22.46
C ALA A 6 -22.58 6.83 21.28
N LYS A 7 -22.21 7.74 20.36
CA LYS A 7 -22.99 8.03 19.14
C LYS A 7 -22.92 6.90 18.11
N ILE A 8 -21.75 6.28 17.93
CA ILE A 8 -21.55 5.15 17.02
C ILE A 8 -22.35 3.92 17.50
N VAL A 9 -22.29 3.61 18.80
CA VAL A 9 -23.05 2.50 19.40
C VAL A 9 -24.57 2.73 19.30
N ALA A 10 -25.03 3.96 19.48
CA ALA A 10 -26.45 4.31 19.32
C ALA A 10 -26.93 4.17 17.86
N HIS A 11 -26.10 4.54 16.88
CA HIS A 11 -26.43 4.45 15.46
C HIS A 11 -26.51 3.00 14.98
N LEU A 12 -25.60 2.14 15.44
CA LEU A 12 -25.61 0.70 15.12
C LEU A 12 -26.82 -0.01 15.75
N LYS A 13 -27.25 0.38 16.95
CA LYS A 13 -28.47 -0.15 17.58
C LYS A 13 -29.75 0.27 16.84
N SER A 14 -29.83 1.48 16.30
CA SER A 14 -31.01 1.91 15.52
C SER A 14 -31.12 1.19 14.17
N LEU A 15 -29.99 0.84 13.56
CA LEU A 15 -29.97 0.05 12.31
C LEU A 15 -30.44 -1.40 12.55
N GLY A 16 -30.09 -2.00 13.69
CA GLY A 16 -30.58 -3.33 14.08
C GLY A 16 -32.09 -3.36 14.36
N ALA A 17 -32.66 -2.27 14.86
CA ALA A 17 -34.10 -2.18 15.14
C ALA A 17 -34.95 -2.03 13.86
N HIS A 18 -34.38 -1.49 12.76
CA HIS A 18 -35.10 -1.31 11.50
C HIS A 18 -35.26 -2.60 10.68
N LEU A 19 -34.51 -3.66 11.00
CA LEU A 19 -34.56 -4.95 10.30
C LEU A 19 -35.59 -5.94 10.88
N TYR A 20 -36.26 -5.60 11.98
CA TYR A 20 -37.24 -6.48 12.67
C TYR A 20 -38.69 -6.02 12.53
N GLY A 21 -39.09 -5.70 11.30
CA GLY A 21 -40.41 -5.16 10.99
C GLY A 21 -41.20 -5.88 9.91
N ILE A 22 -40.95 -7.17 9.61
CA ILE A 22 -41.79 -7.93 8.68
C ILE A 22 -41.88 -9.41 9.11
N GLY A 23 -43.10 -9.83 9.49
CA GLY A 23 -43.69 -11.12 9.10
C GLY A 23 -43.28 -12.39 9.86
N ASP A 24 -44.16 -12.82 10.75
CA ASP A 24 -44.21 -14.11 11.44
C ASP A 24 -44.55 -15.29 10.49
N HIS A 25 -44.35 -16.51 11.00
CA HIS A 25 -44.81 -17.83 10.53
C HIS A 25 -43.81 -18.70 9.74
N THR A 26 -42.85 -19.29 10.46
CA THR A 26 -42.73 -20.76 10.58
C THR A 26 -41.72 -21.08 11.68
N GLY A 27 -42.20 -21.66 12.77
CA GLY A 27 -41.45 -21.82 14.01
C GLY A 27 -40.21 -22.69 13.91
N LYS A 28 -39.04 -22.05 13.74
CA LYS A 28 -37.71 -22.54 14.14
C LYS A 28 -36.78 -21.34 14.41
N SER A 29 -36.66 -20.90 15.65
CA SER A 29 -35.58 -20.02 16.16
C SER A 29 -35.76 -19.90 17.69
N VAL A 30 -34.78 -19.73 18.56
CA VAL A 30 -33.49 -19.02 18.45
C VAL A 30 -32.52 -19.69 19.44
N HIS A 31 -31.43 -20.29 18.97
CA HIS A 31 -30.23 -20.49 19.79
C HIS A 31 -29.04 -19.91 19.02
N ASN A 32 -28.29 -19.04 19.71
CA ASN A 32 -26.97 -18.49 19.39
C ASN A 32 -26.79 -17.76 18.04
N ILE A 33 -27.08 -16.46 18.05
CA ILE A 33 -26.49 -15.48 17.10
C ILE A 33 -25.28 -14.76 17.75
N GLY A 34 -24.94 -15.07 19.00
CA GLY A 34 -23.78 -14.50 19.71
C GLY A 34 -22.42 -15.13 19.39
N GLU A 35 -22.38 -16.28 18.71
CA GLU A 35 -21.13 -17.04 18.49
C GLU A 35 -20.62 -17.00 17.04
N HIS A 36 -21.33 -16.35 16.11
CA HIS A 36 -20.92 -16.31 14.70
C HIS A 36 -20.17 -15.04 14.26
N LEU A 37 -19.98 -14.06 15.15
CA LEU A 37 -19.11 -12.90 14.88
C LEU A 37 -17.70 -13.03 15.49
N HIS A 38 -17.43 -14.10 16.26
CA HIS A 38 -16.08 -14.40 16.74
C HIS A 38 -15.34 -15.44 15.87
N GLY A 39 -16.00 -16.04 14.88
CA GLY A 39 -15.39 -17.04 13.99
C GLY A 39 -14.57 -16.47 12.83
N ALA A 40 -14.79 -15.22 12.42
CA ALA A 40 -14.07 -14.61 11.28
C ALA A 40 -12.78 -13.88 11.69
N ALA A 41 -12.59 -13.58 12.97
CA ALA A 41 -11.37 -12.93 13.47
C ALA A 41 -10.19 -13.91 13.65
N GLY A 42 -10.47 -15.22 13.76
CA GLY A 42 -9.45 -16.24 14.07
C GLY A 42 -8.68 -16.81 12.87
N GLU A 43 -9.08 -16.54 11.63
CA GLU A 43 -8.35 -17.05 10.43
C GLU A 43 -7.36 -16.04 9.84
N PHE A 44 -7.38 -14.78 10.30
CA PHE A 44 -6.38 -13.77 9.94
C PHE A 44 -5.20 -13.70 10.93
N GLU A 45 -5.16 -14.59 11.92
CA GLU A 45 -4.19 -14.61 13.03
C GLU A 45 -2.83 -15.25 12.71
N LYS A 46 -2.41 -15.28 11.44
CA LYS A 46 -0.96 -15.35 11.21
C LYS A 46 -0.44 -13.94 11.21
N THR A 47 0.18 -13.54 12.32
CA THR A 47 0.81 -12.22 12.42
C THR A 47 1.81 -12.03 11.28
N GLU A 48 2.00 -10.78 10.85
CA GLU A 48 3.07 -10.39 9.92
C GLU A 48 4.46 -10.85 10.40
N GLN A 49 4.60 -11.09 11.71
CA GLN A 49 5.75 -11.76 12.32
C GLN A 49 5.86 -13.25 11.97
N GLU A 50 4.76 -14.00 11.94
CA GLU A 50 4.77 -15.40 11.51
C GLU A 50 5.08 -15.58 10.02
N LEU A 51 4.74 -14.59 9.17
CA LEU A 51 5.18 -14.59 7.78
C LEU A 51 6.64 -14.16 7.63
N ALA A 52 7.12 -13.20 8.43
CA ALA A 52 8.54 -12.85 8.48
C ALA A 52 9.41 -13.99 9.06
N ASP A 53 8.90 -14.78 10.00
CA ASP A 53 9.61 -15.87 10.66
C ASP A 53 9.49 -17.20 9.86
N ALA A 54 8.43 -17.39 9.07
CA ALA A 54 8.24 -18.58 8.22
C ALA A 54 8.68 -18.41 6.76
N ALA A 55 8.64 -17.19 6.20
CA ALA A 55 9.06 -16.92 4.83
C ALA A 55 10.52 -16.47 4.80
N ARG A 56 11.32 -17.22 4.05
CA ARG A 56 12.78 -17.12 3.94
C ARG A 56 13.25 -15.89 3.13
N SER A 57 12.53 -14.77 3.20
CA SER A 57 12.81 -13.51 2.48
C SER A 57 12.13 -12.32 3.16
N LYS A 58 12.80 -11.17 3.14
CA LYS A 58 12.25 -9.86 3.54
C LYS A 58 11.36 -9.24 2.46
N VAL A 59 11.22 -9.86 1.29
CA VAL A 59 10.50 -9.28 0.16
C VAL A 59 9.31 -10.12 -0.26
N PHE A 60 8.13 -9.50 -0.23
CA PHE A 60 6.85 -10.14 -0.54
C PHE A 60 6.24 -9.52 -1.78
N ARG A 61 5.61 -10.34 -2.62
CA ARG A 61 4.76 -9.86 -3.72
C ARG A 61 3.31 -10.12 -3.34
N GLY A 62 2.50 -9.07 -3.35
CA GLY A 62 1.14 -9.10 -2.82
C GLY A 62 0.10 -8.63 -3.84
N THR A 63 -1.02 -9.33 -3.90
CA THR A 63 -2.25 -8.86 -4.58
C THR A 63 -3.17 -8.29 -3.50
N MET A 64 -3.56 -7.02 -3.59
CA MET A 64 -4.51 -6.42 -2.65
C MET A 64 -5.87 -7.11 -2.71
N ASP A 65 -6.45 -7.33 -1.55
CA ASP A 65 -7.79 -7.87 -1.34
C ASP A 65 -8.49 -6.98 -0.30
N PRO A 66 -9.67 -6.40 -0.60
CA PRO A 66 -10.44 -5.64 0.37
C PRO A 66 -10.74 -6.50 1.61
N LEU A 67 -10.52 -5.97 2.82
CA LEU A 67 -10.84 -6.69 4.06
C LEU A 67 -12.34 -6.72 4.39
N ASP A 68 -13.23 -6.48 3.42
CA ASP A 68 -14.68 -6.39 3.63
C ASP A 68 -15.36 -7.75 3.92
N GLY A 69 -14.57 -8.81 4.12
CA GLY A 69 -15.04 -10.16 4.42
C GLY A 69 -15.52 -10.93 3.19
N SER A 70 -15.48 -10.34 1.99
CA SER A 70 -15.71 -11.04 0.72
C SER A 70 -14.43 -11.65 0.13
N ALA A 71 -13.27 -11.32 0.70
CA ALA A 71 -11.95 -11.76 0.31
C ALA A 71 -11.88 -13.27 0.01
N ASN A 72 -11.22 -13.59 -1.11
CA ASN A 72 -11.08 -14.95 -1.61
C ASN A 72 -10.52 -15.85 -0.51
N LYS A 73 -11.24 -16.95 -0.20
CA LYS A 73 -10.75 -18.08 0.62
C LYS A 73 -9.65 -18.88 -0.10
N GLY A 74 -8.69 -18.20 -0.73
CA GLY A 74 -7.51 -18.81 -1.30
C GLY A 74 -6.62 -19.35 -0.19
N SER A 75 -5.97 -20.49 -0.42
CA SER A 75 -5.06 -21.14 0.54
C SER A 75 -3.70 -20.45 0.68
N GLY A 76 -3.64 -19.12 0.53
CA GLY A 76 -2.43 -18.31 0.55
C GLY A 76 -2.16 -17.63 1.89
N ALA A 77 -0.89 -17.29 2.12
CA ALA A 77 -0.50 -16.38 3.19
C ALA A 77 -1.04 -14.97 2.93
N HIS A 78 -1.54 -14.30 3.96
CA HIS A 78 -2.03 -12.92 3.87
C HIS A 78 -1.21 -12.00 4.75
N VAL A 79 -0.81 -10.84 4.23
CA VAL A 79 -0.20 -9.75 5.00
C VAL A 79 -1.20 -8.62 5.11
N ARG A 80 -1.36 -8.04 6.29
CA ARG A 80 -2.20 -6.87 6.47
C ARG A 80 -1.45 -5.61 6.03
N ILE A 81 -2.09 -4.79 5.21
CA ILE A 81 -1.58 -3.50 4.72
C ILE A 81 -2.65 -2.45 5.00
N GLY A 82 -2.54 -1.77 6.15
CA GLY A 82 -3.54 -0.81 6.60
C GLY A 82 -4.94 -1.45 6.67
N ASN A 83 -5.84 -0.96 5.82
CA ASN A 83 -7.23 -1.43 5.71
C ASN A 83 -7.43 -2.61 4.73
N PHE A 84 -6.35 -3.14 4.17
CA PHE A 84 -6.37 -4.16 3.12
C PHE A 84 -5.59 -5.41 3.52
N GLY A 85 -5.99 -6.56 2.98
CA GLY A 85 -5.17 -7.75 2.96
C GLY A 85 -4.34 -7.75 1.69
N ALA A 86 -3.16 -8.34 1.72
CA ALA A 86 -2.40 -8.67 0.55
C ALA A 86 -2.11 -10.16 0.57
N MET A 87 -2.68 -10.89 -0.39
CA MET A 87 -2.34 -12.29 -0.59
C MET A 87 -0.91 -12.38 -1.14
N VAL A 88 -0.03 -12.99 -0.36
CA VAL A 88 1.37 -13.21 -0.72
C VAL A 88 1.44 -14.31 -1.75
N ASP A 89 2.06 -14.00 -2.88
CA ASP A 89 2.31 -14.99 -3.92
C ASP A 89 3.37 -16.00 -3.50
N ASN A 90 3.17 -17.26 -3.91
CA ASN A 90 4.27 -18.20 -3.99
C ASN A 90 5.23 -17.74 -5.10
N ILE A 91 6.40 -17.23 -4.71
CA ILE A 91 7.50 -16.94 -5.64
C ILE A 91 8.20 -18.24 -6.07
N SER A 92 8.67 -18.30 -7.32
CA SER A 92 9.43 -19.45 -7.78
C SER A 92 10.78 -19.57 -7.04
N PRO A 93 11.37 -20.78 -6.93
CA PRO A 93 12.69 -20.93 -6.30
C PRO A 93 13.79 -20.06 -6.93
N ALA A 94 13.70 -19.81 -8.25
CA ALA A 94 14.64 -18.94 -8.95
C ALA A 94 14.47 -17.46 -8.56
N GLU A 95 13.23 -16.98 -8.39
CA GLU A 95 12.98 -15.63 -7.87
C GLU A 95 13.42 -15.51 -6.41
N ALA A 96 13.13 -16.51 -5.58
CA ALA A 96 13.58 -16.55 -4.19
C ALA A 96 15.11 -16.47 -4.05
N ALA A 97 15.85 -17.19 -4.91
CA ALA A 97 17.32 -17.13 -4.92
C ALA A 97 17.86 -15.74 -5.30
N LYS A 98 17.21 -15.05 -6.25
CA LYS A 98 17.58 -13.68 -6.62
C LYS A 98 17.32 -12.71 -5.45
N LEU A 99 16.18 -12.85 -4.77
CA LEU A 99 15.85 -12.02 -3.61
C LEU A 99 16.80 -12.25 -2.44
N ALA A 100 17.15 -13.51 -2.15
CA ALA A 100 18.13 -13.82 -1.11
C ALA A 100 19.51 -13.20 -1.39
N LYS A 101 19.93 -13.13 -2.66
CA LYS A 101 21.18 -12.45 -3.05
C LYS A 101 21.10 -10.95 -2.80
N ILE A 102 19.99 -10.32 -3.20
CA ILE A 102 19.72 -8.90 -2.96
C ILE A 102 19.69 -8.57 -1.46
N GLU A 103 19.06 -9.41 -0.65
CA GLU A 103 18.98 -9.23 0.81
C GLU A 103 20.34 -9.33 1.49
N LYS A 104 21.24 -10.14 0.96
CA LYS A 104 22.62 -10.25 1.46
C LYS A 104 23.40 -8.95 1.30
N ASP A 105 23.17 -8.22 0.22
CA ASP A 105 23.87 -6.96 -0.05
C ASP A 105 23.31 -5.78 0.77
N PHE A 106 22.07 -5.91 1.26
CA PHE A 106 21.37 -4.89 2.06
C PHE A 106 20.67 -5.53 3.26
N PRO A 107 21.45 -6.07 4.22
CA PRO A 107 20.90 -6.83 5.34
C PRO A 107 20.06 -5.98 6.28
N ASP A 108 20.25 -4.66 6.26
CA ASP A 108 19.55 -3.71 7.13
C ASP A 108 18.25 -3.17 6.53
N ASP A 109 17.99 -3.42 5.23
CA ASP A 109 16.74 -2.98 4.61
C ASP A 109 15.54 -3.64 5.28
N LEU A 110 14.48 -2.85 5.46
CA LEU A 110 13.21 -3.30 6.01
C LEU A 110 12.53 -4.39 5.16
N PRO A 111 11.66 -5.21 5.77
CA PRO A 111 10.71 -6.02 5.03
C PRO A 111 9.90 -5.15 4.08
N MET A 112 9.68 -5.63 2.85
CA MET A 112 8.94 -4.89 1.84
C MET A 112 7.84 -5.72 1.19
N VAL A 113 6.71 -5.08 0.90
CA VAL A 113 5.60 -5.65 0.13
C VAL A 113 5.49 -4.90 -1.19
N VAL A 114 5.60 -5.63 -2.30
CA VAL A 114 5.43 -5.13 -3.66
C VAL A 114 4.03 -5.43 -4.12
N LEU A 115 3.23 -4.39 -4.33
CA LEU A 115 1.89 -4.53 -4.88
C LEU A 115 1.95 -4.95 -6.34
N LYS A 116 1.21 -5.99 -6.68
CA LYS A 116 1.05 -6.48 -8.03
C LYS A 116 0.19 -5.56 -8.87
N LYS A 117 0.38 -5.73 -10.17
CA LYS A 117 -0.52 -5.26 -11.21
C LYS A 117 -1.95 -5.76 -10.93
N GLN A 118 -2.91 -4.86 -10.77
CA GLN A 118 -4.31 -5.15 -10.51
C GLN A 118 -5.19 -4.50 -11.59
N PRO A 119 -5.84 -5.31 -12.46
CA PRO A 119 -6.54 -4.79 -13.64
C PRO A 119 -7.68 -3.83 -13.31
N ASP A 120 -8.31 -3.97 -12.13
CA ASP A 120 -9.49 -3.19 -11.75
C ASP A 120 -9.25 -2.21 -10.59
N PHE A 121 -8.01 -2.04 -10.13
CA PHE A 121 -7.69 -1.16 -8.99
C PHE A 121 -8.17 0.28 -9.22
N HIS A 122 -7.97 0.79 -10.44
CA HIS A 122 -8.49 2.11 -10.82
C HIS A 122 -10.03 2.14 -10.81
N GLY A 123 -10.70 1.06 -11.23
CA GLY A 123 -12.16 1.01 -11.32
C GLY A 123 -12.82 0.98 -9.95
N GLU A 124 -12.28 0.17 -9.05
CA GLU A 124 -12.79 -0.08 -7.71
C GLU A 124 -12.67 1.17 -6.81
N PHE A 125 -11.51 1.82 -6.81
CA PHE A 125 -11.22 2.91 -5.86
C PHE A 125 -11.43 4.32 -6.42
N ARG A 126 -11.88 4.46 -7.68
CA ARG A 126 -12.05 5.79 -8.34
C ARG A 126 -13.03 6.71 -7.61
N GLY A 127 -14.10 6.13 -7.05
CA GLY A 127 -15.21 6.86 -6.45
C GLY A 127 -14.95 7.28 -5.01
N GLU A 128 -14.15 6.49 -4.30
CA GLU A 128 -13.90 6.60 -2.86
C GLU A 128 -12.80 7.64 -2.57
N PHE A 129 -11.70 7.59 -3.32
CA PHE A 129 -10.58 8.51 -3.16
C PHE A 129 -10.57 9.53 -4.31
N LYS A 130 -11.40 10.57 -4.17
CA LYS A 130 -11.47 11.64 -5.18
C LYS A 130 -10.15 12.41 -5.25
N THR A 131 -9.89 13.04 -6.40
CA THR A 131 -8.70 13.88 -6.55
C THR A 131 -8.95 15.26 -5.94
N PRO A 132 -8.08 15.77 -5.05
CA PRO A 132 -8.25 17.06 -4.35
C PRO A 132 -8.32 18.28 -5.26
N GLY A 133 -7.87 18.15 -6.51
CA GLY A 133 -7.61 19.28 -7.38
C GLY A 133 -6.16 19.77 -7.27
N PRO A 134 -5.83 20.87 -7.98
CA PRO A 134 -4.47 21.40 -8.03
C PRO A 134 -3.99 21.93 -6.70
N SER A 135 -2.67 22.01 -6.54
CA SER A 135 -2.05 22.64 -5.39
C SER A 135 -2.42 24.12 -5.29
N GLY A 136 -2.61 24.58 -4.05
CA GLY A 136 -2.98 25.96 -3.76
C GLY A 136 -2.82 26.29 -2.28
N PRO A 137 -3.08 27.55 -1.87
CA PRO A 137 -2.92 27.99 -0.48
C PRO A 137 -3.73 27.17 0.54
N ASN A 138 -4.88 26.62 0.10
CA ASN A 138 -5.78 25.82 0.94
C ASN A 138 -5.66 24.30 0.70
N THR A 139 -4.82 23.91 -0.26
CA THR A 139 -4.58 22.52 -0.68
C THR A 139 -3.09 22.37 -0.98
N PRO A 140 -2.21 22.51 0.03
CA PRO A 140 -0.78 22.43 -0.22
C PRO A 140 -0.42 21.01 -0.67
N ALA A 141 0.61 20.90 -1.50
CA ALA A 141 1.06 19.63 -2.04
C ALA A 141 2.36 19.18 -1.35
N LEU A 142 2.49 17.87 -1.13
CA LEU A 142 3.73 17.23 -0.72
C LEU A 142 4.56 16.89 -1.96
N PHE A 143 5.27 17.89 -2.51
CA PHE A 143 6.18 17.67 -3.65
C PHE A 143 7.51 17.04 -3.23
N GLY A 144 7.92 17.24 -1.98
CA GLY A 144 9.16 16.70 -1.45
C GLY A 144 10.41 17.40 -1.97
N HIS A 145 11.55 16.71 -1.85
CA HIS A 145 12.86 17.19 -2.32
C HIS A 145 13.58 16.14 -3.17
N GLN A 146 14.43 16.60 -4.09
CA GLN A 146 15.15 15.71 -4.99
C GLN A 146 16.33 15.02 -4.30
N ILE A 147 16.53 13.74 -4.59
CA ILE A 147 17.75 12.99 -4.27
C ILE A 147 18.45 12.54 -5.56
N ASN A 148 19.78 12.64 -5.57
CA ASN A 148 20.57 12.36 -6.77
C ASN A 148 20.82 10.87 -7.00
N ASP A 149 20.87 10.08 -5.93
CA ASP A 149 21.24 8.67 -6.01
C ASP A 149 20.29 7.81 -5.19
N PRO A 150 19.28 7.18 -5.83
CA PRO A 150 18.30 6.34 -5.15
C PRO A 150 18.92 5.06 -4.56
N ILE A 151 20.13 4.65 -4.98
CA ILE A 151 20.78 3.46 -4.41
C ILE A 151 21.22 3.67 -2.96
N ASN A 152 21.54 4.91 -2.58
CA ASN A 152 21.96 5.25 -1.23
C ASN A 152 20.76 5.56 -0.32
N ASP A 153 19.55 5.50 -0.88
CA ASP A 153 18.31 5.64 -0.14
C ASP A 153 17.61 4.28 0.03
N GLU A 154 17.10 3.99 1.23
CA GLU A 154 16.39 2.74 1.52
C GLU A 154 15.14 2.57 0.63
N LEU A 155 14.34 3.64 0.47
CA LEU A 155 13.12 3.58 -0.32
C LEU A 155 13.40 3.61 -1.82
N GLY A 156 14.44 4.33 -2.25
CA GLY A 156 14.97 4.27 -3.62
C GLY A 156 15.45 2.87 -3.99
N ARG A 157 16.17 2.16 -3.10
CA ARG A 157 16.49 0.74 -3.30
C ARG A 157 15.24 -0.12 -3.36
N ALA A 158 14.23 0.15 -2.53
CA ALA A 158 13.00 -0.63 -2.54
C ALA A 158 12.25 -0.55 -3.89
N THR A 159 12.20 0.60 -4.56
CA THR A 159 11.60 0.67 -5.90
C THR A 159 12.41 -0.10 -6.94
N ILE A 160 13.74 -0.08 -6.86
CA ILE A 160 14.61 -0.90 -7.70
C ILE A 160 14.32 -2.38 -7.49
N LYS A 161 14.29 -2.85 -6.23
CA LYS A 161 13.94 -4.24 -5.88
C LYS A 161 12.59 -4.64 -6.45
N ALA A 162 11.57 -3.79 -6.30
CA ALA A 162 10.23 -4.02 -6.83
C ALA A 162 10.23 -4.20 -8.36
N ARG A 163 10.99 -3.38 -9.11
CA ARG A 163 11.16 -3.57 -10.55
C ARG A 163 11.77 -4.92 -10.89
N LEU A 164 12.81 -5.34 -10.15
CA LEU A 164 13.48 -6.62 -10.40
C LEU A 164 12.53 -7.80 -10.21
N ILE A 165 11.74 -7.74 -9.15
CA ILE A 165 10.73 -8.74 -8.80
C ILE A 165 9.65 -8.81 -9.88
N ASN A 166 9.18 -7.66 -10.35
CA ASN A 166 8.17 -7.61 -11.40
C ASN A 166 8.74 -7.90 -12.79
N GLY A 167 10.07 -8.06 -12.93
CA GLY A 167 10.73 -8.16 -14.24
C GLY A 167 10.50 -6.92 -15.10
N ASP A 168 10.22 -5.78 -14.48
CA ASP A 168 9.71 -4.59 -15.13
C ASP A 168 10.86 -3.71 -15.64
N THR A 169 11.06 -3.76 -16.96
CA THR A 169 12.03 -2.90 -17.66
C THR A 169 11.37 -1.72 -18.37
N SER A 170 10.10 -1.44 -18.08
CA SER A 170 9.34 -0.38 -18.71
C SER A 170 9.55 0.98 -18.03
N GLY A 171 9.08 2.03 -18.69
CA GLY A 171 9.10 3.41 -18.18
C GLY A 171 7.95 3.77 -17.23
N VAL A 172 7.25 2.81 -16.62
CA VAL A 172 6.25 3.11 -15.58
C VAL A 172 6.94 3.62 -14.30
N ASN A 173 6.22 4.31 -13.44
CA ASN A 173 6.76 4.88 -12.20
C ASN A 173 6.51 3.94 -11.01
N TYR A 174 7.42 3.93 -10.04
CA TYR A 174 7.24 3.28 -8.74
C TYR A 174 7.33 4.30 -7.61
N ALA A 175 6.63 4.02 -6.52
CA ALA A 175 6.73 4.75 -5.27
C ALA A 175 6.79 3.78 -4.09
N ALA A 176 7.63 4.08 -3.11
CA ALA A 176 7.89 3.29 -1.91
C ALA A 176 7.59 4.12 -0.66
N PHE A 177 6.89 3.51 0.29
CA PHE A 177 6.38 4.15 1.50
C PHE A 177 6.96 3.42 2.70
N LYS A 178 7.59 4.15 3.63
CA LYS A 178 8.00 3.61 4.93
C LYS A 178 6.81 3.66 5.87
N CYS A 179 6.30 2.49 6.19
CA CYS A 179 5.09 2.30 6.97
C CYS A 179 5.41 1.71 8.35
N TYR A 180 4.53 1.94 9.32
CA TYR A 180 4.53 1.29 10.62
C TYR A 180 3.13 0.73 10.85
N ASP A 181 3.04 -0.57 11.10
CA ASP A 181 1.76 -1.24 11.41
C ASP A 181 1.15 -0.73 12.72
N GLU A 182 0.01 -1.30 13.11
CA GLU A 182 -0.68 -0.97 14.36
C GLU A 182 0.13 -1.27 15.63
N ASN A 183 1.17 -2.12 15.52
CA ASN A 183 2.09 -2.48 16.60
C ASN A 183 3.39 -1.65 16.57
N GLY A 184 3.52 -0.72 15.62
CA GLY A 184 4.73 0.08 15.41
C GLY A 184 5.86 -0.64 14.70
N LYS A 185 5.61 -1.82 14.11
CA LYS A 185 6.58 -2.58 13.32
C LYS A 185 6.78 -1.94 11.94
N PRO A 186 8.02 -1.61 11.55
CA PRO A 186 8.28 -0.95 10.27
C PRO A 186 8.29 -1.93 9.09
N TYR A 187 7.76 -1.49 7.96
CA TYR A 187 7.84 -2.17 6.66
C TYR A 187 7.84 -1.16 5.52
N ILE A 188 8.15 -1.61 4.30
CA ILE A 188 8.09 -0.80 3.09
C ILE A 188 6.95 -1.29 2.20
N LEU A 189 6.05 -0.40 1.80
CA LEU A 189 5.04 -0.69 0.79
C LEU A 189 5.44 -0.07 -0.55
N VAL A 190 5.45 -0.87 -1.62
CA VAL A 190 5.80 -0.38 -2.95
C VAL A 190 4.65 -0.56 -3.92
N GLY A 191 4.22 0.55 -4.54
CA GLY A 191 3.23 0.59 -5.61
C GLY A 191 3.86 0.98 -6.94
N HIS A 192 3.38 0.41 -8.03
CA HIS A 192 3.74 0.83 -9.40
C HIS A 192 2.55 1.48 -10.09
N SER A 193 2.82 2.37 -11.04
CA SER A 193 1.77 3.02 -11.82
C SER A 193 1.05 2.00 -12.71
N GLU A 194 -0.28 2.01 -12.66
CA GLU A 194 -1.15 1.18 -13.50
C GLU A 194 -2.53 1.82 -13.62
N GLY A 195 -2.70 2.72 -14.61
CA GLY A 195 -3.91 3.55 -14.73
C GLY A 195 -4.00 4.62 -13.64
N VAL A 196 -3.71 4.26 -12.39
CA VAL A 196 -3.47 5.13 -11.23
C VAL A 196 -1.95 5.35 -11.08
N HIS A 197 -1.54 6.53 -10.60
CA HIS A 197 -0.14 6.79 -10.28
C HIS A 197 0.33 5.98 -9.06
N SER A 198 1.58 5.52 -9.08
CA SER A 198 2.22 4.72 -8.03
C SER A 198 2.01 5.20 -6.59
N GLU A 199 2.04 6.52 -6.36
CA GLU A 199 1.85 7.14 -5.06
C GLU A 199 0.47 6.85 -4.49
N ARG A 200 -0.55 6.84 -5.36
CA ARG A 200 -1.92 6.51 -4.98
C ARG A 200 -2.11 5.00 -4.86
N VAL A 201 -1.46 4.21 -5.72
CA VAL A 201 -1.49 2.73 -5.60
C VAL A 201 -0.95 2.27 -4.25
N ALA A 202 0.19 2.82 -3.81
CA ALA A 202 0.74 2.53 -2.48
C ALA A 202 -0.05 3.21 -1.35
N GLY A 203 -0.57 4.42 -1.57
CA GLY A 203 -1.21 5.20 -0.51
C GLY A 203 -2.65 4.79 -0.19
N ILE A 204 -3.45 4.38 -1.18
CA ILE A 204 -4.89 4.05 -0.99
C ILE A 204 -5.10 3.06 0.15
N PRO A 205 -4.31 1.97 0.28
CA PRO A 205 -4.47 1.02 1.38
C PRO A 205 -4.31 1.59 2.79
N LEU A 206 -3.64 2.73 2.88
CA LEU A 206 -3.22 3.35 4.12
C LEU A 206 -4.20 4.42 4.59
N VAL A 207 -5.10 4.89 3.71
CA VAL A 207 -6.09 5.91 4.04
C VAL A 207 -7.04 5.39 5.10
N ASP A 208 -7.28 6.20 6.13
CA ASP A 208 -8.11 5.88 7.30
C ASP A 208 -7.72 4.58 8.04
N SER A 209 -6.48 4.12 7.85
CA SER A 209 -5.93 2.96 8.56
C SER A 209 -5.18 3.38 9.83
N SER A 210 -4.87 2.42 10.71
CA SER A 210 -3.97 2.63 11.85
C SER A 210 -2.49 2.68 11.45
N THR A 211 -2.15 2.41 10.18
CA THR A 211 -0.78 2.42 9.69
C THR A 211 -0.25 3.85 9.57
N ARG A 212 0.93 4.08 10.13
CA ARG A 212 1.64 5.37 10.06
C ARG A 212 2.64 5.36 8.89
N VAL A 213 2.73 6.42 8.09
CA VAL A 213 3.69 6.60 6.99
C VAL A 213 4.72 7.67 7.35
N SER A 214 5.99 7.34 7.55
CA SER A 214 7.00 8.38 7.88
C SER A 214 7.68 9.00 6.67
N ASP A 215 7.90 8.21 5.63
CA ASP A 215 8.72 8.60 4.49
C ASP A 215 8.11 8.06 3.20
N ILE A 216 8.22 8.83 2.13
CA ILE A 216 7.80 8.45 0.79
C ILE A 216 8.94 8.73 -0.16
N PHE A 217 9.25 7.77 -1.01
CA PHE A 217 10.08 7.99 -2.19
C PHE A 217 9.23 7.71 -3.43
N SER A 218 9.26 8.62 -4.41
CA SER A 218 8.74 8.38 -5.74
C SER A 218 9.84 8.55 -6.77
N GLU A 219 9.94 7.66 -7.76
CA GLU A 219 10.97 7.79 -8.78
C GLU A 219 10.89 9.13 -9.54
N ARG A 220 9.68 9.73 -9.58
CA ARG A 220 9.43 11.06 -10.09
C ARG A 220 8.74 11.93 -9.03
N THR A 221 8.90 13.24 -9.11
CA THR A 221 8.17 14.17 -8.23
C THR A 221 6.66 13.87 -8.30
N PRO A 222 5.95 13.81 -7.16
CA PRO A 222 4.50 13.69 -7.16
C PRO A 222 3.86 14.76 -8.05
N CYS A 223 2.96 14.37 -8.95
CA CYS A 223 2.41 15.31 -9.94
C CYS A 223 1.42 16.31 -9.32
N ASP A 224 1.30 17.47 -9.97
CA ASP A 224 0.20 18.44 -9.77
C ASP A 224 -0.66 18.56 -11.04
N ARG A 225 -1.00 17.41 -11.65
CA ARG A 225 -1.73 17.35 -12.92
C ARG A 225 -3.13 16.77 -12.76
N LYS A 226 -4.04 17.22 -13.63
CA LYS A 226 -5.48 16.89 -13.66
C LYS A 226 -5.83 15.40 -13.58
N SER A 227 -4.92 14.51 -13.94
CA SER A 227 -5.13 13.07 -13.86
C SER A 227 -5.13 12.53 -12.43
N SER A 228 -4.29 13.06 -11.53
CA SER A 228 -4.04 12.41 -10.24
C SER A 228 -3.77 13.35 -9.07
N TYR A 229 -3.21 14.54 -9.31
CA TYR A 229 -2.75 15.49 -8.30
C TYR A 229 -2.10 14.81 -7.09
N CYS A 230 -1.10 13.96 -7.34
CA CYS A 230 -0.48 13.12 -6.31
C CYS A 230 0.03 13.93 -5.12
N GLY A 231 0.64 15.10 -5.35
CA GLY A 231 1.18 15.92 -4.26
C GLY A 231 0.09 16.38 -3.27
N THR A 232 -1.04 16.89 -3.79
CA THR A 232 -2.17 17.31 -2.94
C THR A 232 -2.90 16.11 -2.36
N TRP A 233 -3.00 15.00 -3.09
CA TRP A 233 -3.62 13.77 -2.60
C TRP A 233 -2.86 13.19 -1.41
N LEU A 234 -1.53 13.15 -1.49
CA LEU A 234 -0.67 12.72 -0.38
C LEU A 234 -0.84 13.65 0.83
N HIS A 235 -0.94 14.96 0.60
CA HIS A 235 -1.18 15.90 1.69
C HIS A 235 -2.53 15.66 2.36
N GLU A 236 -3.61 15.58 1.58
CA GLU A 236 -4.99 15.42 2.08
C GLU A 236 -5.14 14.15 2.92
N HIS A 237 -4.59 13.02 2.45
CA HIS A 237 -4.84 11.73 3.08
C HIS A 237 -3.75 11.29 4.07
N LEU A 238 -2.50 11.73 3.89
CA LEU A 238 -1.35 11.28 4.68
C LEU A 238 -0.64 12.42 5.43
N GLY A 239 -1.05 13.68 5.23
CA GLY A 239 -0.44 14.83 5.91
C GLY A 239 -0.71 14.85 7.41
N ASP A 240 -1.98 15.01 7.79
CA ASP A 240 -2.37 15.21 9.19
C ASP A 240 -2.73 13.91 9.93
N SER A 241 -3.08 12.86 9.18
CA SER A 241 -3.47 11.53 9.70
C SER A 241 -2.32 10.80 10.41
N ASN A 242 -1.09 11.29 10.26
CA ASN A 242 0.13 10.63 10.65
C ASN A 242 0.68 11.09 12.03
N SER A 243 -0.19 11.15 13.03
CA SER A 243 0.13 11.75 14.36
C SER A 243 0.52 13.24 14.31
N GLY A 244 0.05 13.97 13.30
CA GLY A 244 0.25 15.43 13.19
C GLY A 244 1.50 15.88 12.42
N SER A 245 2.19 14.97 11.72
CA SER A 245 3.34 15.33 10.87
C SER A 245 3.25 14.63 9.52
N ALA A 246 3.22 15.42 8.44
CA ALA A 246 3.27 14.93 7.08
C ALA A 246 4.55 14.10 6.83
N PRO A 247 4.47 13.04 6.00
CA PRO A 247 5.65 12.25 5.64
C PRO A 247 6.69 13.10 4.92
N ASP A 248 7.97 12.78 5.13
CA ASP A 248 9.04 13.32 4.29
C ASP A 248 8.94 12.71 2.89
N VAL A 249 8.87 13.56 1.86
CA VAL A 249 8.73 13.11 0.48
C VAL A 249 10.03 13.38 -0.26
N ARG A 250 10.51 12.34 -0.94
CA ARG A 250 11.73 12.37 -1.73
C ARG A 250 11.44 11.88 -3.14
N TYR A 251 12.18 12.42 -4.10
CA TYR A 251 12.07 11.95 -5.48
C TYR A 251 13.40 11.94 -6.21
N HIS A 252 13.52 11.08 -7.22
CA HIS A 252 14.75 11.05 -8.02
C HIS A 252 14.73 12.05 -9.18
N VAL A 253 13.62 12.17 -9.91
CA VAL A 253 13.54 13.04 -11.09
C VAL A 253 12.31 13.95 -11.10
N LEU A 254 12.41 15.14 -11.68
CA LEU A 254 11.27 16.04 -11.86
C LEU A 254 10.19 15.44 -12.76
N TYR A 255 8.93 15.71 -12.42
CA TYR A 255 7.81 15.26 -13.25
C TYR A 255 7.82 15.96 -14.62
N ASP A 256 8.03 17.28 -14.68
CA ASP A 256 7.81 18.08 -15.90
C ASP A 256 8.85 17.91 -17.02
N ASP A 257 9.91 17.11 -16.82
CA ASP A 257 10.80 16.63 -17.91
C ASP A 257 10.12 15.56 -18.81
N THR A 258 8.79 15.49 -18.74
CA THR A 258 7.87 14.49 -19.33
C THR A 258 7.95 14.27 -20.84
N THR A 259 8.47 15.21 -21.64
CA THR A 259 8.69 14.96 -23.09
C THR A 259 9.79 13.92 -23.35
N LYS A 260 10.58 13.59 -22.32
CA LYS A 260 11.62 12.53 -22.30
C LYS A 260 11.33 11.42 -21.27
N ASN A 261 10.08 11.24 -20.85
CA ASN A 261 9.66 10.30 -19.79
C ASN A 261 10.26 8.88 -19.92
N TYR A 262 10.51 8.42 -21.14
CA TYR A 262 11.14 7.12 -21.39
C TYR A 262 12.65 7.14 -21.08
N ASP A 263 13.38 8.18 -21.50
CA ASP A 263 14.82 8.31 -21.34
C ASP A 263 15.25 8.57 -19.89
N VAL A 264 14.43 9.30 -19.14
CA VAL A 264 14.68 9.55 -17.72
C VAL A 264 14.53 8.26 -16.90
N THR A 265 13.48 7.48 -17.17
CA THR A 265 13.32 6.16 -16.53
C THR A 265 14.41 5.20 -16.99
N LYS A 266 15.08 5.41 -18.15
CA LYS A 266 16.25 4.61 -18.53
C LYS A 266 17.38 4.73 -17.52
N HIS A 267 17.54 5.81 -16.76
CA HIS A 267 18.58 5.89 -15.72
C HIS A 267 18.25 4.95 -14.55
N VAL A 268 17.04 5.04 -14.00
CA VAL A 268 16.56 4.11 -12.97
C VAL A 268 16.60 2.65 -13.47
N ILE A 269 16.18 2.41 -14.71
CA ILE A 269 16.24 1.07 -15.35
C ILE A 269 17.69 0.65 -15.60
N LYS A 270 18.60 1.58 -15.95
CA LYS A 270 20.02 1.30 -16.15
C LYS A 270 20.68 0.95 -14.84
N ASP A 271 20.36 1.64 -13.77
CA ASP A 271 20.87 1.37 -12.43
C ASP A 271 20.32 0.03 -11.94
N ALA A 272 19.02 -0.23 -12.13
CA ALA A 272 18.41 -1.54 -11.88
C ALA A 272 19.05 -2.66 -12.73
N LYS A 273 19.35 -2.41 -14.02
CA LYS A 273 20.02 -3.38 -14.91
C LYS A 273 21.49 -3.59 -14.57
N HIS A 274 22.19 -2.53 -14.17
CA HIS A 274 23.55 -2.60 -13.67
C HIS A 274 23.57 -3.50 -12.43
N TRP A 275 22.62 -3.28 -11.52
CA TRP A 275 22.40 -4.16 -10.39
C TRP A 275 22.08 -5.60 -10.80
N LEU A 276 21.15 -5.84 -11.73
CA LEU A 276 20.86 -7.19 -12.24
C LEU A 276 22.11 -7.88 -12.81
N LYS A 277 23.04 -7.15 -13.41
CA LYS A 277 24.26 -7.73 -13.96
C LYS A 277 25.27 -8.11 -12.88
N HIS A 278 25.33 -7.34 -11.79
CA HIS A 278 26.26 -7.60 -10.69
C HIS A 278 25.68 -8.56 -9.63
N TYR A 279 24.35 -8.54 -9.46
CA TYR A 279 23.64 -9.22 -8.40
C TYR A 279 22.58 -10.22 -8.87
N GLY A 280 22.24 -10.30 -10.16
CA GLY A 280 21.49 -11.42 -10.76
C GLY A 280 22.36 -12.64 -11.04
#